data_AF-A0A3N5GD92-F1
#
_entry.id   AF-A0A3N5GD92-F1
#
_cell.length_a   1.000
_cell.length_b   1.000
_cell.length_c   1.000
_cell.angle_alpha   90.00
_cell.angle_beta   90.00
_cell.angle_gamma   90.00
#
_symmetry.space_group_name_H-M   'P 1'
#
loop_
_entity.id
_entity.type
_entity.pdbx_description
1 polymer ?
#
loop_
_entity_poly.entity_id
_entity_poly.type
_entity_poly.pdbx_seq_one_letter_code
_entity_poly.pdbx_strand_id
1 'polypeptide(L)'
;MSAAGDPLTLDIASLDLEANGVAHHDGKVVFVRGALPGERVRATLVRRRPRFDVAQTVEVLRASHSRVAPRCPHFGVCGGCSMQHLDAGAQLAIKQRALEDQLWHIGKVRPGVVLRSLGGPAWGYRYRARLSV
;
A
#
# COMPACT_ATOMS: atom_id res chain seq x y z
N MET A 1 -17.44 5.22 -18.62
CA MET A 1 -17.03 5.69 -17.27
C MET A 1 -18.18 5.37 -16.33
N SER A 2 -18.07 4.28 -15.55
CA SER A 2 -19.14 3.87 -14.62
C SER A 2 -19.19 4.87 -13.47
N ALA A 3 -20.39 5.31 -13.09
CA ALA A 3 -20.61 6.31 -12.04
C ALA A 3 -19.82 5.93 -10.77
N ALA A 4 -18.93 6.83 -10.36
CA ALA A 4 -18.26 6.76 -9.08
C ALA A 4 -19.36 6.74 -8.00
N GLY A 5 -19.48 5.64 -7.27
CA GLY A 5 -20.37 5.59 -6.12
C GLY A 5 -19.92 6.57 -5.04
N ASP A 6 -20.82 6.95 -4.14
CA ASP A 6 -20.51 7.88 -3.07
C ASP A 6 -19.29 7.42 -2.26
N PRO A 7 -18.37 8.34 -1.90
CA PRO A 7 -17.18 7.97 -1.17
C PRO A 7 -17.52 7.39 0.21
N LEU A 8 -16.92 6.25 0.53
CA LEU A 8 -17.04 5.56 1.81
C LEU A 8 -15.93 6.01 2.75
N THR A 9 -16.24 6.09 4.05
CA THR A 9 -15.19 6.30 5.07
C THR A 9 -14.68 4.94 5.54
N LEU A 10 -13.39 4.70 5.41
CA LEU A 10 -12.73 3.43 5.72
C LEU A 10 -11.58 3.64 6.70
N ASP A 11 -11.50 2.75 7.70
CA ASP A 11 -10.34 2.61 8.57
C ASP A 11 -9.40 1.55 7.99
N ILE A 12 -8.13 1.91 7.80
CA ILE A 12 -7.14 1.05 7.16
C ILE A 12 -6.40 0.25 8.21
N ALA A 13 -6.56 -1.08 8.15
CA ALA A 13 -6.02 -2.00 9.14
C ALA A 13 -4.58 -2.43 8.81
N SER A 14 -4.30 -2.73 7.54
CA SER A 14 -3.00 -3.24 7.10
C SER A 14 -2.66 -2.80 5.68
N LEU A 15 -1.50 -3.22 5.18
CA LEU A 15 -1.04 -2.96 3.81
C LEU A 15 -0.74 -4.30 3.15
N ASP A 16 -1.17 -4.47 1.90
CA ASP A 16 -0.80 -5.64 1.10
C ASP A 16 0.58 -5.48 0.43
N LEU A 17 1.03 -6.53 -0.27
CA LEU A 17 2.30 -6.55 -0.99
C LEU A 17 2.35 -5.59 -2.19
N GLU A 18 1.20 -5.20 -2.72
CA GLU A 18 1.06 -4.26 -3.84
C GLU A 18 1.00 -2.80 -3.36
N ALA A 19 1.11 -2.56 -2.06
CA ALA A 19 0.99 -1.26 -1.40
C ALA A 19 -0.44 -0.67 -1.42
N ASN A 20 -1.46 -1.52 -1.42
CA ASN A 20 -2.83 -1.10 -1.14
C ASN A 20 -3.13 -1.23 0.35
N GLY A 21 -3.80 -0.22 0.90
CA GLY A 21 -4.40 -0.32 2.23
C GLY A 21 -5.48 -1.40 2.24
N VAL A 22 -5.60 -2.14 3.33
CA VAL A 22 -6.61 -3.16 3.51
C VAL A 22 -7.60 -2.68 4.57
N ALA A 23 -8.86 -2.56 4.17
CA ALA A 23 -9.98 -2.26 5.05
C ALA A 23 -11.01 -3.40 4.97
N HIS A 24 -11.95 -3.40 5.93
CA HIS A 24 -13.11 -4.27 5.88
C HIS A 24 -14.37 -3.41 5.91
N HIS A 25 -15.29 -3.69 5.00
CA HIS A 25 -16.57 -3.00 4.90
C HIS A 25 -17.65 -4.00 4.47
N ASP A 26 -18.79 -4.02 5.16
CA ASP A 26 -19.90 -4.94 4.91
C ASP A 26 -19.50 -6.41 4.77
N GLY A 27 -18.58 -6.86 5.63
CA GLY A 27 -18.08 -8.24 5.63
C GLY A 27 -17.15 -8.62 4.47
N LYS A 28 -16.78 -7.64 3.61
CA LYS A 28 -15.83 -7.82 2.51
C LYS A 28 -14.52 -7.11 2.78
N VAL A 29 -13.45 -7.67 2.22
CA VAL A 29 -12.14 -7.01 2.14
C VAL A 29 -12.21 -5.93 1.07
N VAL A 30 -11.71 -4.73 1.39
CA VAL A 30 -11.59 -3.61 0.45
C VAL A 30 -10.11 -3.24 0.33
N PHE A 31 -9.57 -3.36 -0.88
CA PHE A 31 -8.22 -2.90 -1.22
C PHE A 31 -8.26 -1.44 -1.61
N VAL A 32 -7.67 -0.57 -0.80
CA VAL A 32 -7.74 0.89 -0.91
C VAL A 32 -6.40 1.44 -1.40
N ARG A 33 -6.36 1.85 -2.66
CA ARG A 33 -5.17 2.44 -3.28
C ARG A 33 -4.83 3.78 -2.62
N GLY A 34 -3.55 3.98 -2.31
CA GLY A 34 -3.02 5.23 -1.77
C GLY A 34 -3.29 5.45 -0.28
N ALA A 35 -3.79 4.44 0.42
CA ALA A 35 -4.05 4.48 1.86
C ALA A 35 -3.01 3.63 2.62
N LEU A 36 -2.66 4.05 3.83
CA LEU A 36 -1.66 3.40 4.68
C LEU A 36 -2.28 2.85 5.98
N PRO A 37 -1.64 1.87 6.64
CA PRO A 37 -2.11 1.36 7.92
C PRO A 37 -2.24 2.46 8.99
N GLY A 38 -3.31 2.39 9.76
CA GLY A 38 -3.65 3.35 10.82
C GLY A 38 -4.42 4.58 10.34
N GLU A 39 -4.61 4.72 9.03
CA GLU A 39 -5.33 5.85 8.46
C GLU A 39 -6.85 5.70 8.53
N ARG A 40 -7.51 6.84 8.57
CA ARG A 40 -8.92 6.95 8.21
C ARG A 40 -9.01 7.74 6.92
N VAL A 41 -9.65 7.18 5.91
CA VAL A 41 -9.71 7.75 4.56
C VAL A 41 -11.13 7.79 4.03
N ARG A 42 -11.40 8.75 3.15
CA ARG A 42 -12.57 8.75 2.28
C ARG A 42 -12.14 8.16 0.94
N ALA A 43 -12.79 7.08 0.52
CA ALA A 43 -12.42 6.33 -0.67
C ALA A 43 -13.62 5.97 -1.54
N THR A 44 -13.46 6.07 -2.86
CA THR A 44 -14.48 5.71 -3.84
C THR A 44 -14.23 4.30 -4.34
N LEU A 45 -15.27 3.46 -4.38
CA LEU A 45 -15.19 2.13 -4.98
C LEU A 45 -14.96 2.25 -6.49
N VAL A 46 -13.88 1.66 -6.99
CA VAL A 46 -13.52 1.65 -8.41
C VAL A 46 -13.84 0.32 -9.08
N ARG A 47 -13.90 -0.78 -8.32
CA ARG A 47 -14.23 -2.11 -8.84
C ARG A 47 -14.85 -2.96 -7.74
N ARG A 48 -16.02 -3.55 -8.02
CA ARG A 48 -16.67 -4.49 -7.12
C ARG A 48 -16.47 -5.92 -7.57
N ARG A 49 -16.11 -6.84 -6.67
CA ARG A 49 -16.04 -8.29 -6.96
C ARG A 49 -16.80 -9.08 -5.88
N PRO A 50 -17.13 -10.36 -6.13
CA PRO A 50 -17.86 -11.15 -5.15
C PRO A 50 -17.17 -11.28 -3.80
N ARG A 51 -15.82 -11.41 -3.79
CA ARG A 51 -15.02 -11.67 -2.57
C ARG A 51 -14.35 -10.43 -1.98
N PHE A 52 -14.09 -9.42 -2.79
CA PHE A 52 -13.37 -8.22 -2.38
C PHE A 52 -13.76 -7.04 -3.27
N ASP A 53 -13.55 -5.84 -2.78
CA ASP A 53 -13.70 -4.62 -3.58
C ASP A 53 -12.36 -3.89 -3.69
N VAL A 54 -12.25 -3.02 -4.70
CA VAL A 54 -11.11 -2.12 -4.87
C VAL A 54 -11.64 -0.70 -4.80
N ALA A 55 -10.98 0.12 -3.99
CA ALA A 55 -11.27 1.52 -3.78
C ALA A 55 -10.05 2.39 -4.09
N GLN A 56 -10.31 3.65 -4.41
CA GLN A 56 -9.29 4.68 -4.58
C GLN A 56 -9.47 5.72 -3.48
N THR A 57 -8.40 6.04 -2.74
CA THR A 57 -8.43 7.13 -1.76
C THR A 57 -8.68 8.45 -2.47
N VAL A 58 -9.68 9.18 -1.99
CA VAL A 58 -10.02 10.54 -2.43
C VAL A 58 -9.45 11.57 -1.44
N GLU A 59 -9.52 11.25 -0.15
CA GLU A 59 -9.07 12.14 0.92
C GLU A 59 -8.58 11.33 2.12
N VAL A 60 -7.50 11.79 2.75
CA VAL A 60 -7.00 11.20 4.00
C VAL A 60 -7.50 12.06 5.15
N LEU A 61 -8.47 11.54 5.91
CA LEU A 61 -9.10 12.24 7.03
C LEU A 61 -8.22 12.21 8.28
N ARG A 62 -7.47 11.12 8.47
CA ARG A 62 -6.44 10.99 9.49
C ARG A 62 -5.24 10.27 8.89
N ALA A 63 -4.12 10.97 8.79
CA ALA A 63 -2.88 10.44 8.23
C ALA A 63 -2.14 9.53 9.22
N SER A 64 -1.41 8.57 8.66
CA SER A 64 -0.49 7.72 9.42
C SER A 64 0.78 8.51 9.73
N HIS A 65 1.42 8.21 10.87
CA HIS A 65 2.72 8.81 11.23
C HIS A 65 3.81 8.50 10.21
N SER A 66 3.67 7.39 9.47
CA SER A 66 4.61 6.98 8.43
C SER A 66 4.29 7.58 7.06
N ARG A 67 3.23 8.39 6.93
CA ARG A 67 2.90 9.05 5.67
C ARG A 67 3.89 10.17 5.41
N VAL A 68 4.42 10.21 4.18
CA VAL A 68 5.25 11.30 3.68
C VAL A 68 4.69 11.86 2.38
N ALA A 69 5.02 13.11 2.05
CA ALA A 69 4.67 13.67 0.77
C ALA A 69 5.54 13.02 -0.34
N PRO A 70 4.95 12.43 -1.39
CA PRO A 70 5.71 11.93 -2.53
C PRO A 70 6.54 13.05 -3.18
N ARG A 71 7.82 12.77 -3.48
CA ARG A 71 8.69 13.76 -4.14
C ARG A 71 8.49 13.79 -5.66
N CYS A 72 8.02 12.70 -6.27
CA CYS A 72 7.78 12.65 -7.71
C CYS A 72 6.41 13.25 -8.04
N PRO A 73 6.33 14.26 -8.92
CA PRO A 73 5.05 14.87 -9.30
C PRO A 73 4.15 13.92 -10.11
N HIS A 74 4.70 12.83 -10.65
CA HIS A 74 3.96 11.82 -11.40
C HIS A 74 3.54 10.61 -10.55
N PHE A 75 3.80 10.64 -9.24
CA PHE A 75 3.37 9.57 -8.33
C PHE A 75 1.85 9.42 -8.35
N GLY A 76 1.36 8.18 -8.39
CA GLY A 76 -0.06 7.86 -8.55
C GLY A 76 -0.54 7.73 -10.00
N VAL A 77 0.25 8.19 -11.00
CA VAL A 77 -0.10 8.08 -12.43
C VAL A 77 0.91 7.21 -13.20
N CYS A 78 2.21 7.46 -13.04
CA CYS A 78 3.28 6.85 -13.84
C CYS A 78 3.47 5.33 -13.61
N GLY A 79 2.91 4.76 -12.53
CA GLY A 79 3.01 3.33 -12.22
C GLY A 79 4.40 2.81 -11.81
N GLY A 80 5.46 3.62 -12.00
CA GLY A 80 6.83 3.23 -11.66
C GLY A 80 7.13 3.12 -10.16
N CYS A 81 6.27 3.66 -9.30
CA CYS A 81 6.42 3.57 -7.84
C CYS A 81 5.05 3.37 -7.18
N SER A 82 4.98 2.49 -6.17
CA SER A 82 3.75 2.22 -5.41
C SER A 82 3.73 2.86 -4.02
N MET A 83 4.90 3.10 -3.41
CA MET A 83 5.02 3.45 -1.98
C MET A 83 5.64 4.83 -1.68
N GLN A 84 5.74 5.77 -2.63
CA GLN A 84 6.40 7.06 -2.32
C GLN A 84 5.69 7.91 -1.24
N HIS A 85 4.43 7.58 -0.93
CA HIS A 85 3.67 8.21 0.14
C HIS A 85 3.93 7.59 1.52
N LEU A 86 4.78 6.56 1.60
CA LEU A 86 5.20 5.87 2.82
C LEU A 86 6.68 6.14 3.07
N ASP A 87 7.04 6.45 4.31
CA ASP A 87 8.42 6.62 4.75
C ASP A 87 9.30 5.40 4.36
N ALA A 88 10.56 5.65 3.99
CA ALA A 88 11.46 4.61 3.50
C ALA A 88 11.78 3.55 4.56
N GLY A 89 11.91 3.94 5.83
CA GLY A 89 12.11 2.99 6.94
C GLY A 89 10.86 2.13 7.15
N ALA A 90 9.69 2.75 7.09
CA ALA A 90 8.42 2.03 7.15
C ALA A 90 8.23 1.06 5.96
N GLN A 91 8.68 1.43 4.75
CA GLN A 91 8.67 0.51 3.60
C GLN A 91 9.49 -0.76 3.86
N LEU A 92 10.67 -0.63 4.48
CA LEU A 92 11.51 -1.78 4.83
C LEU A 92 10.80 -2.66 5.87
N ALA A 93 10.23 -2.07 6.91
CA ALA A 93 9.51 -2.78 7.95
C ALA A 93 8.32 -3.58 7.39
N ILE A 94 7.53 -2.99 6.48
CA ILE A 94 6.40 -3.69 5.85
C ILE A 94 6.88 -4.86 4.99
N LYS A 95 7.94 -4.69 4.19
CA LYS A 95 8.51 -5.76 3.37
C LYS A 95 9.05 -6.91 4.23
N GLN A 96 9.71 -6.57 5.33
CA GLN A 96 10.19 -7.53 6.31
C GLN A 96 9.04 -8.33 6.93
N ARG A 97 7.98 -7.63 7.37
CA ARG A 97 6.80 -8.27 7.93
C ARG A 97 6.12 -9.20 6.94
N ALA A 98 5.99 -8.78 5.68
CA ALA A 98 5.38 -9.60 4.65
C ALA A 98 6.18 -10.87 4.35
N LEU A 99 7.52 -10.79 4.36
CA LEU A 99 8.40 -11.96 4.26
C LEU A 99 8.16 -12.94 5.42
N GLU A 100 8.12 -12.44 6.66
CA GLU A 100 7.87 -13.25 7.85
C GLU A 100 6.49 -13.94 7.80
N ASP A 101 5.46 -13.19 7.41
CA ASP A 101 4.10 -13.72 7.27
C ASP A 101 4.05 -14.80 6.18
N GLN A 102 4.77 -14.64 5.06
CA GLN A 102 4.86 -15.66 4.01
C GLN A 102 5.62 -16.91 4.48
N LEU A 103 6.74 -16.77 5.19
CA LEU A 103 7.47 -17.90 5.76
C LEU A 103 6.58 -18.71 6.70
N TRP A 104 5.82 -18.03 7.55
CA TRP A 104 4.92 -18.68 8.49
C TRP A 104 3.71 -19.33 7.82
N HIS A 105 2.97 -18.57 7.00
CA HIS A 105 1.68 -19.01 6.48
C HIS A 105 1.79 -19.89 5.23
N ILE A 106 2.78 -19.66 4.37
CA ILE A 106 2.99 -20.41 3.12
C ILE A 106 4.07 -21.46 3.34
N GLY A 107 5.26 -21.02 3.78
CA GLY A 107 6.41 -21.91 3.97
C GLY A 107 6.27 -22.86 5.16
N LYS A 108 5.37 -22.58 6.10
CA LYS A 108 5.18 -23.34 7.35
C LYS A 108 6.46 -23.47 8.18
N VAL A 109 7.33 -22.47 8.10
CA VAL A 109 8.61 -22.43 8.82
C VAL A 109 8.68 -21.19 9.71
N ARG A 110 9.45 -21.30 10.81
CA ARG A 110 9.84 -20.16 11.64
C ARG A 110 11.36 -20.09 11.69
N PRO A 111 11.98 -19.00 11.20
CA PRO A 111 13.42 -18.84 11.33
C PRO A 111 13.80 -18.68 12.81
N GLY A 112 14.88 -19.34 13.24
CA GLY A 112 15.43 -19.15 14.58
C GLY A 112 16.08 -17.78 14.78
N VAL A 113 16.56 -17.17 13.69
CA VAL A 113 17.17 -15.83 13.68
C VAL A 113 16.66 -15.05 12.47
N VAL A 114 16.24 -13.81 12.69
CA VAL A 114 15.90 -12.85 11.63
C VAL A 114 16.97 -11.75 11.62
N LEU A 115 17.64 -11.60 10.49
CA LEU A 115 18.63 -10.54 10.30
C LEU A 115 17.93 -9.20 10.03
N ARG A 116 18.60 -8.09 10.35
CA ARG A 116 18.09 -6.76 10.03
C ARG A 116 17.89 -6.59 8.52
N SER A 117 16.81 -5.92 8.12
CA SER A 117 16.57 -5.61 6.72
C SER A 117 17.68 -4.72 6.16
N LEU A 118 18.15 -5.06 4.96
CA LEU A 118 19.14 -4.26 4.25
C LEU A 118 18.45 -3.07 3.58
N GLY A 119 18.96 -1.87 3.84
CA GLY A 119 18.53 -0.63 3.21
C GLY A 119 19.63 -0.02 2.36
N GLY A 120 19.24 0.84 1.42
CA GLY A 120 20.14 1.65 0.61
C GLY A 120 19.56 3.04 0.37
N PRO A 121 20.17 3.86 -0.50
CA PRO A 121 19.65 5.17 -0.83
C PRO A 121 18.19 5.10 -1.32
N ALA A 122 17.29 5.86 -0.68
CA ALA A 122 15.87 5.88 -1.05
C ALA A 122 15.62 6.57 -2.41
N TRP A 123 16.58 7.36 -2.90
CA TRP A 123 16.48 8.16 -4.12
C TRP A 123 17.73 8.00 -4.98
N GLY A 124 17.60 8.21 -6.29
CA GLY A 124 18.72 8.15 -7.23
C GLY A 124 19.31 6.75 -7.44
N TYR A 125 18.65 5.69 -6.96
CA TYR A 125 19.19 4.33 -6.99
C TYR A 125 19.07 3.62 -8.35
N ARG A 126 18.20 4.08 -9.26
CA ARG A 126 18.04 3.47 -10.60
C ARG A 126 19.02 4.09 -11.57
N TYR A 127 20.00 3.30 -12.02
CA TYR A 127 20.98 3.70 -13.04
C TYR A 127 20.53 3.43 -14.49
N ARG A 128 19.37 2.79 -14.68
CA ARG A 128 18.80 2.47 -16.00
C ARG A 128 17.28 2.67 -15.99
N ALA A 129 16.75 3.25 -17.07
CA ALA A 129 15.33 3.37 -17.35
C ALA A 129 15.02 2.82 -18.74
N ARG A 130 13.82 2.26 -18.92
CA ARG A 130 13.24 1.93 -20.22
C ARG A 130 11.97 2.75 -20.36
N LEU A 131 11.90 3.55 -21.41
CA LEU A 131 10.75 4.38 -21.73
C LEU A 131 10.06 3.76 -22.94
N SER A 132 8.78 3.45 -22.79
CA SER A 132 7.94 2.98 -23.91
C SER A 132 7.49 4.21 -24.71
N VAL A 133 7.52 4.08 -26.03
CA VAL A 133 7.04 5.08 -27.00
C VAL A 133 5.84 4.48 -27.73
#